data_AF-A0A959NPJ2-F1
#
_entry.id   AF-A0A959NPJ2-F1
#
_cell.length_a   1.000
_cell.length_b   1.000
_cell.length_c   1.000
_cell.angle_alpha   90.00
_cell.angle_beta   90.00
_cell.angle_gamma   90.00
#
_symmetry.space_group_name_H-M   'P 1'
#
loop_
_entity.id
_entity.type
_entity.pdbx_description
1 polymer ?
#
loop_
_entity_poly.entity_id
_entity_poly.type
_entity_poly.pdbx_seq_one_letter_code
_entity_poly.pdbx_strand_id
1 'polypeptide(L)' 'MDHKDLDVWKKSMDLVELVYELTSKFPNDERFGLTSQMRRAAISIPSNIAEGAARKG' A
#
# COMPACT_ATOMS: atom_id res chain seq x y z
N MET A 1 -16.85 13.38 -2.93
CA MET A 1 -16.13 12.84 -1.77
C MET A 1 -14.79 12.36 -2.30
N ASP A 2 -13.68 12.88 -1.80
CA ASP A 2 -12.37 12.45 -2.26
C ASP A 2 -12.08 11.06 -1.66
N HIS A 3 -11.33 10.22 -2.37
CA HIS A 3 -10.90 8.92 -1.86
C HIS A 3 -10.12 9.04 -0.55
N LYS A 4 -9.46 10.18 -0.33
CA LYS A 4 -8.76 10.54 0.91
C LYS A 4 -9.68 10.65 2.13
N ASP A 5 -10.96 10.88 1.92
CA ASP A 5 -11.96 10.94 3.00
C ASP A 5 -12.34 9.54 3.49
N LEU A 6 -12.10 8.49 2.70
CA LEU A 6 -12.49 7.12 3.01
C LEU A 6 -11.58 6.52 4.08
N ASP A 7 -12.17 6.03 5.17
CA ASP A 7 -11.41 5.37 6.24
C ASP A 7 -10.67 4.11 5.77
N VAL A 8 -11.23 3.41 4.77
CA VAL A 8 -10.55 2.26 4.16
C VAL A 8 -9.29 2.67 3.40
N TRP A 9 -9.28 3.86 2.78
CA TRP A 9 -8.10 4.39 2.12
C TRP A 9 -7.02 4.77 3.16
N LYS A 10 -7.40 5.46 4.24
CA LYS A 10 -6.48 5.82 5.33
C LYS A 10 -5.82 4.59 5.96
N LYS A 11 -6.62 3.58 6.32
CA LYS A 11 -6.10 2.29 6.84
C LYS A 11 -5.16 1.58 5.87
N SER A 12 -5.42 1.70 4.56
CA SER A 12 -4.53 1.12 3.55
C SER A 12 -3.20 1.87 3.41
N MET A 13 -3.18 3.19 3.67
CA MET A 13 -1.93 3.96 3.76
C MET A 13 -1.12 3.54 5.00
N ASP A 14 -1.78 3.38 6.16
CA ASP A 14 -1.13 2.88 7.38
C ASP A 14 -0.51 1.48 7.15
N LEU A 15 -1.20 0.62 6.40
CA LEU A 15 -0.69 -0.69 6.01
C LEU A 15 0.55 -0.59 5.12
N VAL A 16 0.60 0.36 4.18
CA VAL A 16 1.78 0.60 3.36
C VAL A 16 2.99 0.98 4.23
N GLU A 17 2.80 1.90 5.17
CA GLU A 17 3.86 2.31 6.10
C GLU A 17 4.37 1.12 6.94
N LEU A 18 3.45 0.33 7.49
CA LEU A 18 3.79 -0.86 8.27
C LEU A 18 4.58 -1.90 7.44
N VAL A 19 4.17 -2.13 6.19
CA VAL A 19 4.89 -3.06 5.29
C VAL A 19 6.28 -2.52 4.96
N TYR A 20 6.43 -1.21 4.76
CA TYR A 20 7.75 -0.60 4.55
C TYR A 20 8.65 -0.76 5.77
N GLU A 21 8.13 -0.52 6.97
CA GLU A 21 8.87 -0.69 8.23
C GLU A 21 9.27 -2.16 8.45
N LEU A 22 8.34 -3.09 8.27
CA LEU A 22 8.60 -4.52 8.44
C LEU A 22 9.66 -5.02 7.46
N THR A 23 9.49 -4.71 6.16
CA THR A 23 10.41 -5.17 5.11
C THR A 23 11.76 -4.47 5.13
N SER A 24 11.92 -3.35 5.85
CA SER A 24 13.22 -2.72 6.08
C SER A 24 14.17 -3.57 6.92
N LYS A 25 13.61 -4.51 7.69
CA LYS A 25 14.34 -5.42 8.60
C LYS A 25 14.71 -6.75 7.92
N PHE A 26 14.35 -6.94 6.65
CA PHE A 26 14.64 -8.17 5.92
C PHE A 26 16.11 -8.23 5.47
N PRO A 27 16.66 -9.43 5.23
CA PRO A 27 17.99 -9.59 4.63
C PRO A 27 18.09 -8.85 3.28
N ASN A 28 19.29 -8.34 2.97
CA ASN A 28 19.53 -7.61 1.71
C ASN A 28 19.23 -8.45 0.46
N ASP A 29 19.41 -9.77 0.53
CA ASP A 29 19.16 -10.69 -0.59
C ASP A 29 17.66 -10.76 -0.97
N GLU A 30 16.76 -10.41 -0.04
CA GLU A 30 15.31 -10.34 -0.30
C GLU A 30 14.86 -9.02 -0.93
N ARG A 31 15.76 -8.04 -1.09
CA ARG A 31 15.43 -6.69 -1.57
C ARG A 31 14.64 -6.71 -2.88
N PHE A 32 15.07 -7.54 -3.82
CA PHE A 32 14.41 -7.70 -5.12
C PHE A 32 13.39 -8.86 -5.13
N GLY A 33 13.48 -9.77 -4.17
CA GLY A 33 12.52 -10.86 -3.93
C GLY A 33 11.33 -10.39 -3.09
N LEU A 34 11.23 -10.91 -1.86
CA LEU A 34 10.05 -10.74 -1.02
C LEU A 34 9.76 -9.27 -0.67
N THR A 35 10.78 -8.45 -0.42
CA THR A 35 10.61 -7.03 -0.10
C THR A 35 9.94 -6.27 -1.24
N SER A 36 10.35 -6.52 -2.50
CA SER A 36 9.78 -5.84 -3.66
C SER A 36 8.32 -6.26 -3.93
N GLN A 37 8.00 -7.53 -3.70
CA GLN A 37 6.66 -8.08 -3.90
C GLN A 37 5.69 -7.54 -2.84
N MET A 38 6.08 -7.59 -1.57
CA MET A 38 5.23 -7.11 -0.46
C MET A 38 4.93 -5.62 -0.57
N ARG A 39 5.94 -4.79 -0.86
CA ARG A 39 5.74 -3.33 -0.99
C ARG A 39 4.83 -2.98 -2.17
N ARG A 40 5.00 -3.63 -3.32
CA ARG A 40 4.11 -3.41 -4.48
C ARG A 40 2.68 -3.86 -4.20
N ALA A 41 2.50 -5.00 -3.55
CA ALA A 41 1.18 -5.48 -3.16
C ALA A 41 0.48 -4.50 -2.20
N ALA A 42 1.20 -4.01 -1.19
CA ALA A 42 0.67 -3.03 -0.24
C ALA A 42 0.25 -1.72 -0.92
N ILE A 43 1.11 -1.15 -1.78
CA ILE A 43 0.83 0.09 -2.54
C ILE A 43 -0.37 -0.07 -3.49
N SER A 44 -0.58 -1.27 -4.01
CA SER A 44 -1.70 -1.55 -4.92
C SER A 44 -3.06 -1.31 -4.25
N ILE A 45 -3.18 -1.54 -2.94
CA ILE A 45 -4.44 -1.41 -2.20
C ILE A 45 -5.00 0.04 -2.20
N PRO A 46 -4.29 1.06 -1.67
CA PRO A 46 -4.76 2.45 -1.72
C PRO A 46 -4.93 2.95 -3.16
N SER A 47 -4.10 2.49 -4.09
CA SER A 47 -4.17 2.87 -5.51
C SER A 47 -5.49 2.40 -6.15
N ASN A 48 -5.87 1.13 -5.93
CA ASN A 48 -7.12 0.58 -6.44
C ASN A 48 -8.35 1.22 -5.78
N ILE A 49 -8.27 1.57 -4.48
CA ILE A 49 -9.34 2.31 -3.79
C ILE A 49 -9.52 3.70 -4.42
N ALA A 50 -8.42 4.43 -4.65
CA ALA A 50 -8.45 5.75 -5.27
C ALA A 50 -9.03 5.70 -6.69
N GLU A 51 -8.58 4.75 -7.51
CA GLU A 51 -9.09 4.54 -8.88
C GLU A 51 -10.58 4.15 -8.89
N GLY A 52 -10.99 3.28 -7.96
CA GLY A 52 -12.39 2.88 -7.79
C GLY A 52 -13.31 4.03 -7.36
N ALA A 53 -12.83 4.89 -6.45
CA ALA A 53 -13.55 6.07 -6.00
C ALA A 53 -13.68 7.12 -7.11
N ALA A 54 -12.62 7.34 -7.90
CA ALA A 54 -12.62 8.27 -9.03
C ALA A 54 -13.58 7.84 -10.16
N ARG A 55 -13.82 6.53 -10.33
CA ARG A 55 -14.78 5.99 -11.32
C ARG A 55 -16.25 6.15 -10.93
N LYS A 56 -16.55 6.35 -9.65
CA LYS A 56 -17.93 6.49 -9.13
C LYS A 56 -18.30 7.94 -8.76
N GLY A 57 -17.34 8.87 -8.86
CA GLY A 57 -17.51 10.29 -8.60
C GLY A 57 -17.87 11.08 -9.85
#